data_AF-X0T1B5-F1
#
_entry.id   AF-X0T1B5-F1
#
_cell.length_a   1.000
_cell.length_b   1.000
_cell.length_c   1.000
_cell.angle_alpha   90.00
_cell.angle_beta   90.00
_cell.angle_gamma   90.00
#
_symmetry.space_group_name_H-M   'P 1'
#
loop_
_entity.id
_entity.type
_entity.pdbx_description
1 polymer ?
#
loop_
_entity_poly.entity_id
_entity_poly.type
_entity_poly.pdbx_seq_one_letter_code
_entity_poly.pdbx_strand_id
1 'polypeptide(L)' 'MDLLMKVLSLFTLSGFAELYSGNIIMIIVGGVLLYLAIGKKYEPLLLVPIGFGAILVNLPLTGIMEEGGLLYF' A
#
# COMPACT_ATOMS: atom_id res chain seq x y z
N MET A 1 -7.16 14.55 29.98
CA MET A 1 -7.79 14.72 28.66
C MET A 1 -6.77 14.61 27.53
N ASP A 2 -5.57 15.20 27.67
CA ASP A 2 -4.54 15.21 26.62
C ASP A 2 -3.99 13.85 26.21
N LEU A 3 -3.83 12.91 27.15
CA LEU A 3 -3.33 11.57 26.84
C LEU A 3 -4.31 10.78 25.95
N LEU A 4 -5.61 10.90 26.23
CA LEU A 4 -6.65 10.21 25.48
C LEU A 4 -6.70 10.73 24.04
N MET A 5 -6.58 12.06 23.86
CA MET A 5 -6.52 12.71 22.56
C MET A 5 -5.28 12.29 21.77
N LYS A 6 -4.13 12.13 22.44
CA LYS A 6 -2.89 11.65 21.80
C LYS A 6 -3.03 10.20 21.33
N VAL A 7 -3.56 9.32 22.17
CA VAL A 7 -3.82 7.92 21.77
C VAL A 7 -4.76 7.87 20.57
N LEU A 8 -5.83 8.67 20.57
CA LEU A 8 -6.75 8.75 19.44
C LEU A 8 -6.05 9.22 18.15
N SER A 9 -5.21 10.26 18.25
CA SER A 9 -4.43 10.76 17.11
C SER A 9 -3.44 9.74 16.55
N LEU A 10 -2.88 8.88 17.40
CA LEU A 10 -2.00 7.80 16.94
C LEU A 10 -2.75 6.81 16.06
N PHE A 11 -3.99 6.46 16.43
CA PHE A 11 -4.81 5.56 15.61
C PHE A 11 -5.19 6.19 14.27
N THR A 12 -5.59 7.46 14.24
CA THR A 12 -5.89 8.15 12.97
C THR A 12 -4.66 8.36 12.08
N LEU A 13 -3.50 8.68 12.66
CA LEU A 13 -2.25 8.89 11.90
C LEU A 13 -1.54 7.59 11.50
N SER A 14 -1.89 6.46 12.10
CA SER A 14 -1.24 5.16 11.84
C SER A 14 -1.53 4.57 10.45
N GLY A 15 -2.44 5.17 9.68
CA GLY A 15 -2.86 4.67 8.35
C GLY A 15 -3.84 3.50 8.41
N PHE A 16 -3.93 2.78 9.54
CA PHE A 16 -4.90 1.70 9.70
C PHE A 16 -6.36 2.18 9.65
N ALA A 17 -6.62 3.42 10.05
CA ALA A 17 -7.95 4.02 9.99
C ALA A 17 -8.43 4.30 8.54
N GLU A 18 -7.50 4.45 7.60
CA GLU A 18 -7.77 4.80 6.20
C GLU A 18 -7.55 3.59 5.26
N LEU A 19 -7.41 2.38 5.81
CA LEU A 19 -7.39 1.14 5.02
C LEU A 19 -8.80 0.77 4.59
N TYR A 20 -9.19 1.17 3.38
CA TYR A 20 -10.43 0.68 2.78
C TYR A 20 -10.28 -0.78 2.31
N SER A 21 -11.40 -1.48 2.21
CA SER A 21 -11.44 -2.89 1.77
C SER A 21 -10.80 -3.09 0.39
N GLY A 22 -10.95 -2.12 -0.52
CA GLY A 22 -10.32 -2.14 -1.84
C GLY A 22 -8.79 -2.14 -1.78
N ASN A 23 -8.19 -1.33 -0.90
CA ASN A 23 -6.74 -1.27 -0.72
C ASN A 23 -6.18 -2.61 -0.25
N ILE A 24 -6.85 -3.24 0.71
CA ILE A 24 -6.45 -4.56 1.25
C ILE A 24 -6.49 -5.62 0.15
N ILE A 25 -7.55 -5.65 -0.66
CA ILE A 25 -7.67 -6.59 -1.78
C ILE A 25 -6.51 -6.38 -2.77
N MET A 26 -6.22 -5.15 -3.14
CA MET A 26 -5.14 -4.85 -4.09
C MET A 26 -3.75 -5.15 -3.54
N ILE A 27 -3.51 -4.96 -2.24
CA ILE A 27 -2.27 -5.38 -1.58
C ILE A 27 -2.11 -6.91 -1.65
N ILE A 28 -3.19 -7.66 -1.40
CA ILE A 28 -3.19 -9.12 -1.54
C ILE A 28 -2.89 -9.51 -2.98
N VAL A 29 -3.53 -8.88 -3.97
CA VAL A 29 -3.26 -9.12 -5.39
C VAL A 29 -1.79 -8.83 -5.72
N GLY A 30 -1.24 -7.70 -5.28
CA GLY A 30 0.18 -7.37 -5.46
C GLY A 30 1.10 -8.43 -4.84
N GLY A 31 0.78 -8.93 -3.66
CA GLY A 31 1.48 -10.04 -3.02
C GLY A 31 1.40 -11.35 -3.82
N VAL A 32 0.24 -11.67 -4.39
CA VAL A 32 0.06 -12.83 -5.28
C VAL A 32 0.92 -12.67 -6.53
N LEU A 33 0.95 -11.48 -7.15
CA LEU A 33 1.79 -11.21 -8.32
C LEU A 33 3.28 -11.36 -7.99
N LEU A 34 3.72 -10.87 -6.83
CA LEU A 34 5.10 -11.07 -6.35
C LEU A 34 5.41 -12.55 -6.11
N TYR A 35 4.47 -13.32 -5.56
CA TYR A 35 4.63 -14.76 -5.39
C TYR A 35 4.75 -15.48 -6.73
N LEU A 36 3.93 -15.11 -7.72
CA LEU A 36 4.03 -15.65 -9.08
C LEU A 36 5.38 -15.30 -9.73
N ALA A 37 5.86 -14.08 -9.51
CA ALA A 37 7.11 -13.59 -10.05
C ALA A 37 8.34 -14.29 -9.45
N ILE A 38 8.40 -14.41 -8.12
CA ILE A 38 9.58 -14.88 -7.39
C ILE A 38 9.50 -16.39 -7.13
N GLY A 39 8.36 -16.83 -6.57
CA GLY A 39 8.14 -18.23 -6.18
C GLY A 39 7.87 -19.14 -7.37
N LYS A 40 7.15 -18.66 -8.39
CA LYS A 40 6.82 -19.42 -9.60
C LYS A 40 7.62 -19.03 -10.85
N LYS A 41 8.43 -17.98 -10.79
CA LYS A 41 9.26 -17.47 -11.90
C LYS A 41 8.46 -17.11 -13.16
N TYR A 42 7.19 -16.75 -13.01
CA TYR A 42 6.43 -16.18 -14.12
C TYR A 42 6.89 -14.75 -14.36
N GLU A 43 7.30 -14.43 -15.60
CA GLU A 43 7.73 -13.10 -16.08
C GLU A 43 8.29 -12.17 -14.98
N PRO A 44 9.37 -12.57 -14.28
CA PRO A 44 9.82 -11.87 -13.07
C PRO A 44 10.20 -10.42 -13.34
N LEU A 45 10.72 -10.14 -14.53
CA LEU A 45 11.09 -8.78 -14.95
C LEU A 45 9.89 -7.82 -15.02
N LEU A 46 8.68 -8.34 -15.26
CA LEU A 46 7.45 -7.55 -15.35
C LEU A 46 6.61 -7.65 -14.07
N LEU A 47 6.40 -8.86 -13.56
CA LEU A 47 5.50 -9.09 -12.42
C LEU A 47 6.05 -8.55 -11.09
N VAL A 48 7.38 -8.48 -10.92
CA VAL A 48 7.98 -7.86 -9.73
C VAL A 48 7.65 -6.36 -9.64
N PRO A 49 7.99 -5.52 -10.64
CA PRO A 49 7.67 -4.09 -10.58
C PRO A 49 6.15 -3.83 -10.53
N ILE A 50 5.33 -4.62 -11.24
CA ILE A 50 3.87 -4.48 -11.20
C ILE A 50 3.33 -4.80 -9.79
N GLY A 51 3.72 -5.94 -9.21
CA GLY A 51 3.28 -6.34 -7.88
C GLY A 51 3.72 -5.36 -6.79
N PHE A 52 4.95 -4.86 -6.89
CA PHE A 52 5.48 -3.86 -5.96
C PHE A 52 4.76 -2.51 -6.08
N GLY A 53 4.54 -2.04 -7.30
CA GLY A 53 3.78 -0.81 -7.57
C GLY A 53 2.34 -0.91 -7.05
N ALA A 54 1.66 -2.04 -7.29
CA ALA A 54 0.30 -2.27 -6.80
C ALA A 54 0.21 -2.21 -5.27
N ILE A 55 1.21 -2.72 -4.53
CA ILE A 55 1.26 -2.59 -3.08
C ILE A 55 1.48 -1.13 -2.68
N LEU A 56 2.48 -0.45 -3.26
CA LEU A 56 2.85 0.92 -2.91
C LEU A 56 1.71 1.93 -3.06
N VAL A 57 0.99 1.91 -4.19
CA VAL A 57 -0.11 2.85 -4.46
C VAL A 57 -1.35 2.59 -3.60
N ASN A 58 -1.47 1.39 -3.03
CA ASN A 58 -2.60 1.02 -2.17
C ASN A 58 -2.29 1.18 -0.68
N LEU A 59 -1.10 1.65 -0.30
CA LEU A 59 -0.80 1.99 1.09
C LEU A 59 -1.43 3.35 1.46
N PRO A 60 -2.22 3.41 2.55
CA PRO A 60 -2.90 4.63 2.97
C PRO A 60 -1.90 5.66 3.52
N LEU A 61 -2.28 6.93 3.45
CA LEU A 61 -1.51 8.07 4.00
C LEU A 61 -0.08 8.21 3.44
N THR A 62 0.22 7.61 2.30
CA THR A 62 1.56 7.71 1.67
C THR A 62 1.72 8.93 0.78
N GLY A 63 0.62 9.51 0.29
CA GLY A 63 0.65 10.63 -0.66
C GLY A 63 1.33 10.31 -1.99
N ILE A 64 1.61 9.03 -2.28
CA ILE A 64 2.45 8.61 -3.41
C ILE A 64 1.83 8.98 -4.77
N MET A 65 0.49 9.00 -4.85
CA MET A 65 -0.29 9.31 -6.04
C MET A 65 -0.93 10.70 -5.97
N GLU A 66 -0.78 11.43 -4.86
CA GLU A 66 -1.33 12.78 -4.69
C GLU A 66 -0.51 13.78 -5.51
N GLU A 67 -1.02 15.01 -5.68
CA GLU A 67 -0.33 16.05 -6.44
C GLU A 67 1.07 16.34 -5.85
N GLY A 68 2.11 16.14 -6.66
CA GLY A 68 3.52 16.23 -6.22
C GLY A 68 4.10 14.94 -5.59
N GLY A 69 3.33 13.85 -5.56
CA GLY A 69 3.75 12.53 -5.11
C GLY A 69 4.75 11.85 -6.05
N LEU A 70 5.46 10.83 -5.55
CA LEU A 70 6.51 10.12 -6.30
C LEU A 70 6.01 9.50 -7.61
N LEU A 71 4.76 9.04 -7.64
CA LEU A 71 4.14 8.40 -8.79
C LEU A 71 3.06 9.29 -9.42
N TYR A 72 3.11 10.59 -9.15
CA TYR A 72 2.28 11.59 -9.81
C TYR A 72 2.98 12.04 -11.10
N PHE A 73 2.54 11.49 -12.23
CA PHE A 73 3.06 11.76 -13.57
C PHE A 73 1.94 11.86 -14.61
#